data_AF-A0A2S8V1F0-F1
#
_entry.id   AF-A0A2S8V1F0-F1
#
_cell.length_a   1.000
_cell.length_b   1.000
_cell.length_c   1.000
_cell.angle_alpha   90.00
_cell.angle_beta   90.00
_cell.angle_gamma   90.00
#
_symmetry.space_group_name_H-M   'P 1'
#
loop_
_entity.id
_entity.type
_entity.pdbx_description
1 polymer ?
#
loop_
_entity_poly.entity_id
_entity_poly.type
_entity_poly.pdbx_seq_one_letter_code
_entity_poly.pdbx_strand_id
1 'polypeptide(L)'
;MIDMLTSRLTEKDTQPGADRVAPDGAGSGDRALSVLEVYVASSKGTPAASRVAEAALYERELITALASVNEVGIQIFRNATSDFGADAIVEVDGRRLLLVIKIAGSRVNTRGLFTQSVVRLRRALENDDPIIVVSPSPAGLSEEAEQTYRARAVQWRDSADTPALVVALRESATMWH
;
A
#
# COMPACT_ATOMS: atom_id res chain seq x y z
N MET A 1 -6.51 48.37 -44.72
CA MET A 1 -6.33 49.72 -44.14
C MET A 1 -6.63 49.58 -42.66
N ILE A 2 -5.59 49.28 -41.86
CA ILE A 2 -5.68 49.08 -40.41
C ILE A 2 -4.48 49.83 -39.81
N ASP A 3 -4.75 50.57 -38.75
CA ASP A 3 -3.96 51.63 -38.12
C ASP A 3 -2.50 51.30 -37.77
N MET A 4 -1.65 52.31 -37.98
CA MET A 4 -0.38 52.52 -37.28
C MET A 4 -0.54 53.69 -36.31
N LEU A 5 0.01 53.55 -35.09
CA LEU A 5 0.79 54.51 -34.28
C LEU A 5 0.55 54.23 -32.77
N THR A 6 1.35 53.38 -32.11
CA THR A 6 2.58 53.69 -31.32
C THR A 6 2.47 54.75 -30.21
N SER A 7 2.61 54.30 -28.95
CA SER A 7 3.54 54.84 -27.91
C SER A 7 3.45 53.93 -26.68
N ARG A 8 4.46 53.14 -26.31
CA ARG A 8 5.82 53.41 -25.74
C ARG A 8 5.84 53.43 -24.19
N LEU A 9 6.90 52.81 -23.65
CA LEU A 9 7.42 52.81 -22.26
C LEU A 9 6.72 51.80 -21.32
N THR A 10 7.23 50.61 -20.97
CA THR A 10 8.56 50.07 -20.63
C THR A 10 9.07 50.42 -19.22
N GLU A 11 8.84 49.50 -18.28
CA GLU A 11 9.64 49.12 -17.09
C GLU A 11 9.18 47.66 -16.81
N LYS A 12 9.89 46.56 -17.03
CA LYS A 12 11.31 46.17 -16.99
C LYS A 12 11.95 46.22 -15.59
N ASP A 13 11.40 45.43 -14.68
CA ASP A 13 12.18 44.80 -13.59
C ASP A 13 12.52 43.33 -13.94
N THR A 14 13.62 43.24 -14.68
CA THR A 14 14.79 42.37 -14.52
C THR A 14 14.78 41.26 -13.43
N GLN A 15 14.62 40.01 -13.89
CA GLN A 15 15.39 38.78 -13.56
C GLN A 15 15.35 38.13 -12.15
N PRO A 16 15.79 36.85 -12.00
CA PRO A 16 16.25 35.88 -13.00
C PRO A 16 15.54 34.51 -12.92
N GLY A 17 15.72 33.73 -14.00
CA GLY A 17 15.31 32.34 -14.07
C GLY A 17 15.87 31.49 -12.94
N ALA A 18 15.01 30.67 -12.36
CA ALA A 18 15.40 29.42 -11.74
C ALA A 18 15.07 28.31 -12.74
N ASP A 19 15.93 28.19 -13.74
CA ASP A 19 16.23 26.89 -14.34
C ASP A 19 16.82 26.03 -13.22
N ARG A 20 15.94 25.46 -12.39
CA ARG A 20 16.29 24.41 -11.45
C ARG A 20 15.87 23.12 -12.11
N VAL A 21 16.77 22.62 -12.95
CA VAL A 21 17.07 21.19 -13.03
C VAL A 21 17.02 20.67 -11.59
N ALA A 22 15.94 19.98 -11.23
CA ALA A 22 15.85 19.33 -9.94
C ALA A 22 16.92 18.24 -9.94
N PRO A 23 17.93 18.32 -9.04
CA PRO A 23 18.91 17.27 -8.94
C PRO A 23 18.23 16.06 -8.29
N ASP A 24 18.39 14.93 -8.96
CA ASP A 24 18.36 13.57 -8.45
C ASP A 24 17.16 13.14 -7.58
N GLY A 25 16.34 12.26 -8.17
CA GLY A 25 15.09 11.70 -7.65
C GLY A 25 15.15 10.87 -6.36
N ALA A 26 16.18 11.02 -5.52
CA ALA A 26 16.24 10.42 -4.19
C ALA A 26 15.68 11.35 -3.09
N GLY A 27 15.81 12.68 -3.22
CA GLY A 27 15.39 13.62 -2.16
C GLY A 27 13.91 14.01 -2.17
N SER A 28 13.21 13.77 -3.29
CA SER A 28 11.79 14.15 -3.44
C SER A 28 10.85 13.16 -2.77
N GLY A 29 11.21 11.87 -2.73
CA GLY A 29 10.38 10.81 -2.14
C GLY A 29 10.28 10.92 -0.62
N ASP A 30 11.42 11.09 0.05
CA ASP A 30 11.46 11.18 1.52
C ASP A 30 10.80 12.46 2.03
N ARG A 31 10.95 13.60 1.33
CA ARG A 31 10.24 14.84 1.68
C ARG A 31 8.74 14.75 1.45
N ALA A 32 8.31 14.19 0.32
CA ALA A 32 6.88 13.99 0.04
C ALA A 32 6.23 13.09 1.09
N LEU A 33 6.97 12.10 1.57
CA LEU A 33 6.54 11.23 2.63
C LEU A 33 6.44 11.93 3.99
N SER A 34 7.47 12.66 4.43
CA SER A 34 7.37 13.38 5.70
C SER A 34 6.20 14.37 5.71
N VAL A 35 5.90 14.98 4.57
CA VAL A 35 4.70 15.81 4.40
C VAL A 35 3.41 14.98 4.52
N LEU A 36 3.38 13.78 3.93
CA LEU A 36 2.24 12.86 4.05
C LEU A 36 2.02 12.41 5.50
N GLU A 37 3.08 12.04 6.21
CA GLU A 37 3.04 11.67 7.64
C GLU A 37 2.48 12.81 8.49
N VAL A 38 3.00 14.03 8.31
CA VAL A 38 2.53 15.23 9.01
C VAL A 38 1.06 15.54 8.66
N TYR A 39 0.68 15.40 7.39
CA TYR A 39 -0.69 15.59 6.95
C TYR A 39 -1.64 14.57 7.58
N VAL A 40 -1.29 13.27 7.56
CA VAL A 40 -2.13 12.22 8.16
C VAL A 40 -2.24 12.43 9.66
N ALA A 41 -1.12 12.71 10.35
CA ALA A 41 -1.11 12.94 11.79
C ALA A 41 -1.98 14.16 12.19
N SER A 42 -1.90 15.26 11.43
CA SER A 42 -2.65 16.50 11.71
C SER A 42 -4.12 16.46 11.28
N SER A 43 -4.47 15.64 10.29
CA SER A 43 -5.84 15.54 9.77
C SER A 43 -6.64 14.37 10.36
N LYS A 44 -6.01 13.46 11.10
CA LYS A 44 -6.66 12.28 11.70
C LYS A 44 -7.90 12.66 12.52
N GLY A 45 -9.04 12.04 12.20
CA GLY A 45 -10.31 12.30 12.91
C GLY A 45 -11.00 13.62 12.54
N THR A 46 -10.45 14.39 11.60
CA THR A 46 -11.08 15.61 11.08
C THR A 46 -11.79 15.34 9.74
N PRO A 47 -12.67 16.24 9.27
CA PRO A 47 -13.22 16.16 7.91
C PRO A 47 -12.16 16.22 6.80
N ALA A 48 -10.96 16.72 7.09
CA ALA A 48 -9.83 16.77 6.15
C ALA A 48 -9.04 15.44 6.10
N ALA A 49 -9.38 14.43 6.92
CA ALA A 49 -8.71 13.14 6.87
C ALA A 49 -8.82 12.51 5.47
N SER A 50 -7.68 12.23 4.84
CA SER A 50 -7.63 11.55 3.55
C SER A 50 -7.37 10.07 3.75
N ARG A 51 -8.36 9.24 3.42
CA ARG A 51 -8.23 7.77 3.47
C ARG A 51 -7.18 7.23 2.52
N VAL A 52 -6.96 7.92 1.40
CA VAL A 52 -5.93 7.55 0.42
C VAL A 52 -4.54 7.79 1.02
N ALA A 53 -4.36 8.90 1.74
CA ALA A 53 -3.12 9.21 2.43
C ALA A 53 -2.82 8.24 3.58
N GLU A 54 -3.82 7.97 4.43
CA GLU A 54 -3.72 6.95 5.48
C GLU A 54 -3.39 5.58 4.89
N ALA A 55 -3.99 5.24 3.75
CA ALA A 55 -3.78 3.97 3.12
C ALA A 55 -2.36 3.78 2.56
N ALA A 56 -1.86 4.80 1.86
CA ALA A 56 -0.51 4.79 1.32
C ALA A 56 0.56 4.73 2.43
N LEU A 57 0.33 5.42 3.54
CA LEU A 57 1.24 5.42 4.69
C LEU A 57 1.27 4.05 5.37
N TYR A 58 0.11 3.47 5.67
CA TYR A 58 0.01 2.13 6.25
C TYR A 58 0.65 1.06 5.34
N GLU A 59 0.36 1.08 4.04
CA GLU A 59 0.94 0.12 3.09
C GLU A 59 2.46 0.18 3.11
N ARG A 60 3.02 1.40 3.11
CA ARG A 60 4.47 1.60 3.16
C ARG A 60 5.05 1.16 4.49
N GLU A 61 4.44 1.48 5.61
CA GLU A 61 4.91 1.06 6.94
C GLU A 61 4.92 -0.46 7.06
N LEU A 62 3.83 -1.13 6.65
CA LEU A 62 3.73 -2.58 6.63
C LEU A 62 4.83 -3.21 5.78
N ILE A 63 5.05 -2.70 4.57
CA ILE A 63 6.07 -3.24 3.67
C ILE A 63 7.48 -2.96 4.20
N THR A 64 7.70 -1.79 4.82
CA THR A 64 8.98 -1.46 5.45
C THR A 64 9.25 -2.39 6.63
N ALA A 65 8.23 -2.64 7.46
CA ALA A 65 8.32 -3.57 8.57
C ALA A 65 8.64 -4.98 8.08
N LEU A 66 7.92 -5.47 7.06
CA LEU A 66 8.19 -6.78 6.46
C LEU A 66 9.57 -6.85 5.79
N ALA A 67 10.03 -5.80 5.10
CA ALA A 67 11.37 -5.76 4.49
C ALA A 67 12.48 -5.68 5.54
N SER A 68 12.19 -5.14 6.74
CA SER A 68 13.12 -5.13 7.87
C SER A 68 13.21 -6.48 8.59
N VAL A 69 12.27 -7.40 8.32
CA VAL A 69 12.36 -8.79 8.75
C VAL A 69 13.45 -9.46 7.92
N ASN A 70 14.68 -9.39 8.41
CA ASN A 70 15.82 -10.03 7.78
C ASN A 70 15.87 -11.52 8.20
N GLU A 71 14.80 -12.25 7.92
CA GLU A 71 14.70 -13.69 8.17
C GLU A 71 15.01 -14.49 6.92
N VAL A 72 15.82 -15.54 7.10
CA VAL A 72 16.08 -16.52 6.05
C VAL A 72 14.75 -17.12 5.61
N GLY A 73 14.47 -17.02 4.32
CA GLY A 73 13.31 -17.64 3.68
C GLY A 73 12.16 -16.68 3.34
N ILE A 74 12.15 -15.43 3.82
CA ILE A 74 11.09 -14.47 3.48
C ILE A 74 11.57 -13.47 2.43
N GLN A 75 10.94 -13.45 1.25
CA GLN A 75 11.23 -12.49 0.18
C GLN A 75 9.95 -11.76 -0.23
N ILE A 76 10.04 -10.46 -0.53
CA ILE A 76 8.87 -9.63 -0.85
C ILE A 76 9.08 -8.98 -2.21
N PHE A 77 8.17 -9.27 -3.14
CA PHE A 77 8.17 -8.69 -4.47
C PHE A 77 7.01 -7.70 -4.58
N ARG A 78 7.36 -6.40 -4.58
CA ARG A 78 6.40 -5.31 -4.79
C ARG A 78 6.08 -5.16 -6.28
N ASN A 79 4.86 -4.73 -6.60
CA ASN A 79 4.40 -4.44 -7.97
C ASN A 79 4.42 -5.61 -8.96
N ALA A 80 4.68 -6.84 -8.52
CA ALA A 80 4.69 -8.03 -9.36
C ALA A 80 3.29 -8.54 -9.74
N THR A 81 2.25 -7.75 -9.45
CA THR A 81 0.87 -8.24 -9.26
C THR A 81 -0.20 -7.40 -9.93
N SER A 82 0.16 -6.43 -10.78
CA SER A 82 -0.81 -5.60 -11.52
C SER A 82 -1.88 -6.43 -12.23
N ASP A 83 -1.53 -7.66 -12.62
CA ASP A 83 -2.38 -8.54 -13.40
C ASP A 83 -3.36 -9.36 -12.53
N PHE A 84 -3.04 -9.59 -11.26
CA PHE A 84 -3.84 -10.42 -10.35
C PHE A 84 -4.58 -9.60 -9.28
N GLY A 85 -4.14 -8.37 -9.01
CA GLY A 85 -4.76 -7.49 -8.01
C GLY A 85 -4.40 -7.82 -6.56
N ALA A 86 -3.27 -8.50 -6.35
CA ALA A 86 -2.57 -8.55 -5.07
C ALA A 86 -1.66 -7.32 -4.91
N ASP A 87 -1.29 -6.97 -3.68
CA ASP A 87 -0.48 -5.78 -3.38
C ASP A 87 1.02 -6.14 -3.29
N ALA A 88 1.33 -7.38 -2.90
CA ALA A 88 2.67 -7.94 -2.97
C ALA A 88 2.64 -9.47 -3.12
N ILE A 89 3.77 -10.04 -3.53
CA ILE A 89 4.05 -11.47 -3.39
C ILE A 89 5.04 -11.65 -2.25
N VAL A 90 4.76 -12.60 -1.37
CA VAL A 90 5.68 -13.02 -0.33
C VAL A 90 6.09 -14.45 -0.63
N GLU A 91 7.38 -14.73 -0.70
CA GLU A 91 7.89 -16.09 -0.72
C GLU A 91 8.35 -16.45 0.69
N VAL A 92 7.91 -17.59 1.22
CA VAL A 92 8.32 -18.13 2.52
C VAL A 92 8.85 -19.54 2.29
N ASP A 93 10.15 -19.74 2.54
CA ASP A 93 10.83 -21.03 2.39
C ASP A 93 10.59 -21.68 0.99
N GLY A 94 10.59 -20.85 -0.07
CA GLY A 94 10.34 -21.28 -1.45
C GLY A 94 8.86 -21.41 -1.84
N ARG A 95 7.93 -21.16 -0.91
CA ARG A 95 6.48 -21.17 -1.17
C ARG A 95 5.98 -19.76 -1.43
N ARG A 96 5.27 -19.58 -2.54
CA ARG A 96 4.63 -18.30 -2.89
C ARG A 96 3.32 -18.09 -2.14
N LEU A 97 3.16 -16.91 -1.55
CA LEU A 97 1.93 -16.38 -0.96
C LEU A 97 1.61 -15.02 -1.59
N LEU A 98 0.33 -14.69 -1.65
CA LEU A 98 -0.15 -13.42 -2.19
C LEU A 98 -0.63 -12.54 -1.06
N LEU A 99 -0.04 -11.36 -0.93
CA LEU A 99 -0.39 -10.39 0.09
C LEU A 99 -1.39 -9.39 -0.48
N VAL A 100 -2.48 -9.18 0.25
CA VAL A 100 -3.52 -8.21 -0.06
C VAL A 100 -3.67 -7.29 1.14
N ILE A 101 -3.44 -6.00 0.96
CA ILE A 101 -3.51 -4.98 1.98
C ILE A 101 -4.89 -4.31 1.89
N LYS A 102 -5.62 -4.27 3.00
CA LYS A 102 -6.96 -3.70 3.05
C LYS A 102 -7.13 -2.82 4.27
N ILE A 103 -7.45 -1.56 4.01
CA ILE A 103 -7.71 -0.57 5.05
C ILE A 103 -9.18 -0.22 4.94
N ALA A 104 -9.99 -0.93 5.73
CA ALA A 104 -11.41 -0.66 5.79
C ALA A 104 -11.66 0.59 6.64
N GLY A 105 -12.31 1.59 6.06
CA GLY A 105 -12.85 2.70 6.84
C GLY A 105 -13.93 2.21 7.80
N SER A 106 -14.08 2.89 8.94
CA SER A 106 -14.89 2.52 10.11
C SER A 106 -16.39 2.28 9.92
N ARG A 107 -16.90 2.25 8.68
CA ARG A 107 -18.34 2.03 8.36
C ARG A 107 -18.61 0.93 7.35
N VAL A 108 -17.59 0.23 6.85
CA VAL A 108 -17.80 -0.85 5.87
C VAL A 108 -17.79 -2.19 6.59
N ASN A 109 -18.63 -3.13 6.13
CA ASN A 109 -18.54 -4.54 6.49
C ASN A 109 -17.18 -5.09 6.02
N THR A 110 -16.15 -4.95 6.87
CA THR A 110 -14.77 -5.32 6.57
C THR A 110 -14.64 -6.78 6.14
N ARG A 111 -15.42 -7.67 6.77
CA ARG A 111 -15.48 -9.09 6.37
C ARG A 111 -15.95 -9.23 4.92
N GLY A 112 -17.03 -8.53 4.53
CA GLY A 112 -17.53 -8.52 3.15
C GLY A 112 -16.48 -8.03 2.14
N LEU A 113 -15.73 -6.97 2.48
CA LEU A 113 -14.63 -6.47 1.65
C LEU A 113 -13.50 -7.50 1.50
N PHE A 114 -13.15 -8.19 2.59
CA PHE A 114 -12.08 -9.19 2.57
C PHE A 114 -12.51 -10.37 1.71
N THR A 115 -13.72 -10.91 1.95
CA THR A 115 -14.28 -11.99 1.15
C THR A 115 -14.34 -11.63 -0.34
N GLN A 116 -14.81 -10.44 -0.69
CA GLN A 116 -14.85 -10.00 -2.09
C GLN A 116 -13.46 -9.91 -2.72
N SER A 117 -12.47 -9.42 -1.96
CA SER A 117 -11.09 -9.30 -2.44
C SER A 117 -10.47 -10.67 -2.70
N VAL A 118 -10.63 -11.63 -1.78
CA VAL A 118 -10.08 -12.99 -1.95
C VAL A 118 -10.81 -13.76 -3.04
N VAL A 119 -12.14 -13.60 -3.18
CA VAL A 119 -12.91 -14.20 -4.29
C VAL A 119 -12.41 -13.68 -5.64
N ARG A 120 -12.27 -12.37 -5.77
CA ARG A 120 -11.79 -11.75 -7.02
C ARG A 120 -10.39 -12.23 -7.37
N LEU A 121 -9.49 -12.23 -6.38
CA LEU A 121 -8.12 -12.67 -6.58
C LEU A 121 -8.07 -14.16 -6.93
N ARG A 122 -8.76 -15.04 -6.17
CA ARG A 122 -8.79 -16.49 -6.45
C ARG A 122 -9.31 -16.81 -7.85
N ARG A 123 -10.28 -16.07 -8.37
CA ARG A 123 -10.78 -16.24 -9.75
C ARG A 123 -9.77 -15.81 -10.83
N ALA A 124 -8.86 -14.91 -10.50
CA ALA A 124 -7.82 -14.43 -11.41
C ALA A 124 -6.55 -15.29 -11.36
N LEU A 125 -6.39 -16.12 -10.33
CA LEU A 125 -5.23 -16.97 -10.17
C LEU A 125 -5.38 -18.28 -10.94
N GLU A 126 -4.30 -18.65 -11.63
CA GLU A 126 -4.17 -19.97 -12.25
C GLU A 126 -3.70 -21.04 -11.24
N ASN A 127 -3.10 -20.61 -10.13
CA ASN A 127 -2.53 -21.47 -9.09
C ASN A 127 -3.25 -21.34 -7.75
N ASP A 128 -3.11 -22.37 -6.92
CA ASP A 128 -3.64 -22.45 -5.56
C ASP A 128 -2.74 -21.77 -4.50
N ASP A 129 -2.03 -20.71 -4.89
CA ASP A 129 -1.17 -19.95 -3.96
C ASP A 129 -2.02 -19.38 -2.81
N PRO A 130 -1.59 -19.51 -1.53
CA PRO A 130 -2.30 -18.94 -0.40
C PRO A 130 -2.44 -17.42 -0.48
N ILE A 131 -3.57 -16.89 -0.01
CA ILE A 131 -3.85 -15.45 0.01
C ILE A 131 -3.86 -14.94 1.46
N ILE A 132 -3.10 -13.90 1.74
CA ILE A 132 -3.03 -13.27 3.05
C ILE A 132 -3.58 -11.86 2.96
N VAL A 133 -4.70 -11.63 3.64
CA VAL A 133 -5.30 -10.30 3.74
C VAL A 133 -4.79 -9.64 5.01
N VAL A 134 -4.04 -8.54 4.88
CA VAL A 134 -3.51 -7.77 6.02
C VAL A 134 -4.30 -6.48 6.19
N SER A 135 -4.69 -6.19 7.43
CA SER A 135 -5.49 -5.02 7.76
C SER A 135 -5.24 -4.51 9.17
N PRO A 136 -5.42 -3.20 9.45
CA PRO A 136 -5.46 -2.71 10.83
C PRO A 136 -6.71 -3.16 11.59
N SER A 137 -7.75 -3.61 10.88
CA SER A 137 -9.01 -4.06 11.46
C SER A 137 -8.90 -5.49 12.00
N PRO A 138 -9.49 -5.82 13.16
CA PRO A 138 -9.54 -7.19 13.68
C PRO A 138 -10.55 -8.08 12.93
N ALA A 139 -11.19 -7.57 11.88
CA ALA A 139 -12.17 -8.35 11.14
C ALA A 139 -11.49 -9.54 10.43
N GLY A 140 -12.01 -10.74 10.66
CA GLY A 140 -11.56 -11.96 9.99
C GLY A 140 -12.44 -12.37 8.82
N LEU A 141 -11.92 -13.29 8.00
CA LEU A 141 -12.72 -14.12 7.09
C LEU A 141 -13.57 -15.11 7.93
N SER A 142 -14.62 -15.69 7.34
CA SER A 142 -15.24 -16.88 7.93
C SER A 142 -14.35 -18.09 7.69
N GLU A 143 -14.39 -19.08 8.58
CA GLU A 143 -13.63 -20.33 8.41
C GLU A 143 -13.93 -21.01 7.05
N GLU A 144 -15.19 -21.01 6.63
CA GLU A 144 -15.60 -21.49 5.31
C GLU A 144 -14.89 -20.73 4.18
N ALA A 145 -14.77 -19.41 4.27
CA ALA A 145 -14.07 -18.60 3.27
C ALA A 145 -12.55 -18.83 3.32
N GLU A 146 -11.97 -19.00 4.50
CA GLU A 146 -10.55 -19.30 4.65
C GLU A 146 -10.17 -20.61 3.97
N GLN A 147 -10.97 -21.66 4.17
CA GLN A 147 -10.75 -22.96 3.53
C GLN A 147 -11.05 -22.91 2.03
N THR A 148 -12.21 -22.38 1.63
CA THR A 148 -12.65 -22.34 0.23
C THR A 148 -11.69 -21.57 -0.65
N TYR A 149 -11.16 -20.44 -0.15
CA TYR A 149 -10.30 -19.56 -0.94
C TYR A 149 -8.82 -19.70 -0.59
N ARG A 150 -8.43 -20.66 0.26
CA ARG A 150 -7.07 -20.81 0.83
C ARG A 150 -6.52 -19.46 1.26
N ALA A 151 -7.28 -18.76 2.09
CA ALA A 151 -7.03 -17.39 2.46
C ALA A 151 -7.03 -17.23 3.98
N ARG A 152 -6.27 -16.26 4.49
CA ARG A 152 -6.26 -15.90 5.91
C ARG A 152 -6.30 -14.38 6.05
N ALA A 153 -7.06 -13.90 7.03
CA ALA A 153 -6.99 -12.50 7.43
C ALA A 153 -6.05 -12.35 8.64
N VAL A 154 -5.15 -11.37 8.58
CA VAL A 154 -4.17 -11.08 9.64
C VAL A 154 -4.30 -9.61 10.02
N GLN A 155 -4.43 -9.35 11.32
CA GLN A 155 -4.41 -8.00 11.83
C GLN A 155 -2.96 -7.52 11.97
N TRP A 156 -2.66 -6.35 11.43
CA TRP A 156 -1.41 -5.63 11.65
C TRP A 156 -1.74 -4.15 11.82
N ARG A 157 -1.44 -3.55 12.96
CA ARG A 157 -1.74 -2.13 13.24
C ARG A 157 -0.51 -1.26 13.09
N ASP A 158 0.63 -1.78 13.51
CA ASP A 158 1.92 -1.11 13.51
C ASP A 158 3.05 -2.14 13.56
N SER A 159 4.30 -1.66 13.61
CA SER A 159 5.49 -2.50 13.61
C SER A 159 5.56 -3.52 14.76
N ALA A 160 4.88 -3.30 15.88
CA ALA A 160 4.87 -4.25 16.99
C ALA A 160 4.09 -5.53 16.67
N ASP A 161 3.14 -5.48 15.72
CA ASP A 161 2.39 -6.65 15.25
C ASP A 161 3.18 -7.48 14.19
N THR A 162 4.37 -7.02 13.76
CA THR A 162 5.17 -7.69 12.71
C THR A 162 5.55 -9.13 13.04
N PRO A 163 5.99 -9.49 14.27
CA PRO A 163 6.27 -10.88 14.61
C PRO A 163 5.05 -11.80 14.44
N ALA A 164 3.86 -11.33 14.81
CA ALA A 164 2.63 -12.10 14.64
C ALA A 164 2.28 -12.28 13.15
N LEU A 165 2.52 -11.26 12.33
CA LEU A 165 2.37 -11.37 10.88
C LEU A 165 3.33 -12.39 10.27
N VAL A 166 4.60 -12.40 10.69
CA VAL A 166 5.59 -13.39 10.23
C VAL A 166 5.17 -14.82 10.57
N VAL A 167 4.70 -15.05 11.80
CA VAL A 167 4.14 -16.36 12.20
C VAL A 167 2.98 -16.75 11.30
N ALA A 168 2.04 -15.83 11.05
CA ALA A 168 0.89 -16.10 10.20
C ALA A 168 1.30 -16.44 8.75
N LEU A 169 2.31 -15.76 8.20
CA LEU A 169 2.86 -16.04 6.87
C LEU A 169 3.45 -17.46 6.81
N ARG A 170 4.25 -17.87 7.80
CA ARG A 170 4.84 -19.22 7.88
C ARG A 170 3.78 -20.32 8.04
N GLU A 171 2.81 -20.10 8.93
CA GLU A 171 1.68 -21.04 9.11
C GLU A 171 0.89 -21.19 7.81
N SER A 172 0.59 -20.09 7.12
CA SER A 172 -0.13 -20.13 5.84
C SER A 172 0.67 -20.75 4.71
N ALA A 173 2.01 -20.67 4.74
CA ALA A 173 2.86 -21.35 3.78
C ALA A 173 2.75 -22.88 3.90
N THR A 174 2.44 -23.40 5.09
CA THR A 174 2.43 -24.84 5.40
C THR A 174 1.02 -25.46 5.49
N MET A 175 0.00 -24.66 5.77
CA MET A 175 -1.36 -25.14 6.06
C MET A 175 -2.07 -25.81 4.87
N TRP A 176 -1.76 -25.41 3.63
CA TRP A 176 -2.51 -25.82 2.43
C TRP A 176 -1.69 -26.64 1.44
N HIS A 177 -0.89 -27.56 1.96
CA HIS A 177 -0.19 -28.59 1.20
C HIS A 177 -1.11 -29.75 0.78
#